data_AF-A0AAV0NU25-F1
#
_entry.id   AF-A0AAV0NU25-F1
#
_cell.length_a   1.000
_cell.length_b   1.000
_cell.length_c   1.000
_cell.angle_alpha   90.00
_cell.angle_beta   90.00
_cell.angle_gamma   90.00
#
_symmetry.space_group_name_H-M   'P 1'
#
loop_
_entity.id
_entity.type
_entity.pdbx_description
1 polymer ?
#
loop_
_entity_poly.entity_id
_entity_poly.type
_entity_poly.pdbx_seq_one_letter_code
_entity_poly.pdbx_strand_id
1 'polypeptide(L)' 'MERVPRRGQSGLFEGIYKVFMRRTSVYATFVLAGAFFGERAVDYGVHKLWEYNNVGKRYEDISVLGQRPAE' A
#
# COMPACT_ATOMS: atom_id res chain seq x y z
N MET A 1 26.68 -19.75 40.84
CA MET A 1 26.40 -19.50 39.42
C MET A 1 25.29 -18.47 39.32
N GLU A 2 25.65 -17.19 39.26
CA GLU A 2 24.71 -16.13 38.90
C GLU A 2 24.36 -16.28 37.41
N ARG A 3 23.06 -16.44 37.11
CA ARG A 3 22.59 -16.39 35.72
C ARG A 3 22.59 -14.94 35.30
N VAL A 4 23.63 -14.50 34.58
CA VAL A 4 23.60 -13.24 33.85
C VAL A 4 22.41 -13.30 32.89
N PRO A 5 21.40 -12.41 33.01
CA PRO A 5 20.32 -12.40 32.04
C PRO A 5 20.95 -12.06 30.69
N ARG A 6 20.85 -12.98 29.73
CA ARG A 6 21.14 -12.67 28.34
C ARG A 6 20.22 -11.52 27.97
N ARG A 7 20.79 -10.32 27.83
CA ARG A 7 20.12 -9.12 27.34
C ARG A 7 19.76 -9.42 25.89
N GLY A 8 18.64 -10.13 25.73
CA GLY A 8 18.16 -10.64 24.47
C GLY A 8 18.00 -9.48 23.52
N GLN A 9 18.61 -9.64 22.36
CA GLN A 9 18.48 -8.84 21.16
C GLN A 9 16.99 -8.59 20.87
N SER A 10 16.41 -7.54 21.45
CA SER A 10 15.04 -7.14 21.16
C SER A 10 15.04 -6.58 19.74
N GLY A 11 14.79 -7.46 18.76
CA GLY A 11 14.87 -7.14 17.35
C GLY A 11 13.92 -5.99 16.96
N LEU A 12 14.21 -5.31 15.86
CA LEU A 12 13.34 -4.26 15.30
C LEU A 12 11.87 -4.71 15.23
N PHE A 13 11.63 -5.96 14.81
CA PHE A 13 10.31 -6.57 14.77
C PHE A 13 9.65 -6.71 16.15
N GLU A 14 10.42 -6.97 17.21
CA GLU A 14 9.91 -7.01 18.58
C GLU A 14 9.49 -5.61 19.05
N GLY A 15 10.22 -4.58 18.64
CA GLY A 15 9.84 -3.18 18.85
C GLY A 15 8.52 -2.82 18.15
N ILE A 16 8.40 -3.15 16.86
CA ILE A 16 7.18 -2.92 16.06
C ILE A 16 5.99 -3.67 16.68
N TYR A 17 6.19 -4.92 17.09
CA TYR A 17 5.15 -5.72 17.73
C TYR A 17 4.65 -5.07 19.03
N LYS A 18 5.58 -4.63 19.89
CA LYS A 18 5.21 -3.97 21.16
C LYS A 18 4.41 -2.68 20.95
N VAL A 19 4.64 -1.97 19.85
CA VAL A 19 3.97 -0.70 19.53
C VAL A 19 2.58 -0.94 18.92
N PHE A 20 2.49 -1.73 17.84
CA PHE A 20 1.26 -1.81 17.05
C PHE A 20 0.40 -3.04 17.37
N MET A 21 1.02 -4.15 17.80
CA MET A 21 0.34 -5.45 17.89
C MET A 21 -0.04 -5.83 19.34
N ARG A 22 0.54 -5.18 20.35
CA ARG A 22 0.38 -5.59 21.76
C ARG A 22 -1.02 -5.35 22.35
N ARG A 23 -1.76 -4.34 21.89
CA ARG A 23 -3.09 -4.00 22.40
C ARG A 23 -4.12 -4.10 21.27
N THR A 24 -5.19 -4.85 21.50
CA THR A 24 -6.23 -5.11 20.49
C THR A 24 -6.81 -3.83 19.88
N SER A 25 -7.06 -2.79 20.69
CA SER A 25 -7.58 -1.51 20.19
C SER A 25 -6.59 -0.79 19.27
N VAL A 26 -5.30 -0.78 19.63
CA VAL A 26 -4.23 -0.18 18.81
C VAL A 26 -4.05 -0.98 17.53
N TYR A 27 -4.02 -2.30 17.64
CA TYR A 27 -3.91 -3.20 16.49
C TYR A 27 -5.08 -3.01 15.51
N ALA A 28 -6.32 -3.02 15.99
CA ALA A 28 -7.50 -2.84 15.14
C ALA A 28 -7.46 -1.48 14.42
N THR A 29 -7.10 -0.41 15.14
CA THR A 29 -6.97 0.93 14.55
C THR A 29 -5.86 0.96 13.49
N PHE A 30 -4.71 0.34 13.78
CA PHE A 30 -3.60 0.24 12.85
C PHE A 30 -3.98 -0.54 11.58
N VAL A 31 -4.71 -1.64 11.70
CA VAL A 31 -5.21 -2.42 10.55
C VAL A 31 -6.17 -1.59 9.71
N LEU A 32 -7.12 -0.89 10.34
CA LEU A 32 -8.08 -0.04 9.62
C LEU A 32 -7.40 1.12 8.90
N ALA A 33 -6.49 1.82 9.58
CA ALA A 33 -5.70 2.89 8.98
C ALA A 33 -4.83 2.34 7.83
N GLY A 34 -4.13 1.24 8.05
CA GLY A 34 -3.29 0.58 7.06
C GLY A 34 -4.09 0.17 5.82
N ALA A 35 -5.30 -0.37 5.99
CA ALA A 35 -6.18 -0.71 4.87
C ALA A 35 -6.61 0.55 4.09
N PHE A 36 -7.04 1.61 4.79
CA PHE A 36 -7.48 2.85 4.16
C PHE A 36 -6.39 3.51 3.31
N PHE A 37 -5.16 3.60 3.83
CA PHE A 37 -4.04 4.16 3.07
C PHE A 37 -3.50 3.18 2.03
N GLY A 38 -3.46 1.89 2.36
CA GLY A 38 -2.95 0.84 1.49
C GLY A 38 -3.77 0.69 0.21
N GLU A 39 -5.10 0.76 0.31
CA GLU A 39 -5.99 0.72 -0.86
C GLU A 39 -5.62 1.82 -1.86
N ARG A 40 -5.49 3.07 -1.41
CA ARG A 40 -5.16 4.21 -2.28
C ARG A 40 -3.76 4.10 -2.87
N ALA A 41 -2.79 3.63 -2.11
CA ALA A 41 -1.42 3.45 -2.58
C ALA A 41 -1.34 2.38 -3.68
N VAL A 42 -2.01 1.24 -3.46
CA VAL A 42 -2.04 0.14 -4.43
C VAL A 42 -2.81 0.52 -5.68
N ASP A 43 -4.00 1.10 -5.54
CA ASP A 43 -4.82 1.55 -6.67
C ASP A 43 -4.06 2.54 -7.56
N TYR A 44 -3.50 3.59 -6.95
CA TYR A 44 -2.70 4.58 -7.68
C TYR A 44 -1.49 3.95 -8.38
N GLY A 45 -0.76 3.08 -7.68
CA GLY A 45 0.42 2.43 -8.22
C GLY A 45 0.10 1.52 -9.41
N VAL A 46 -0.93 0.68 -9.28
CA VAL A 46 -1.38 -0.22 -10.35
C VAL A 46 -1.93 0.57 -11.52
N HIS A 47 -2.75 1.59 -11.26
CA HIS A 47 -3.31 2.45 -12.31
C HIS A 47 -2.20 3.12 -13.11
N LYS A 48 -1.21 3.73 -12.44
CA LYS A 48 -0.06 4.36 -13.10
C LYS A 48 0.76 3.37 -13.93
N LEU A 49 1.00 2.18 -13.40
CA LEU A 49 1.71 1.14 -14.13
C LEU A 49 0.92 0.70 -15.37
N TRP A 50 -0.40 0.57 -15.26
CA TRP A 50 -1.27 0.23 -16.37
C TRP A 50 -1.29 1.31 -17.45
N GLU A 51 -1.44 2.57 -17.07
CA GLU A 51 -1.38 3.71 -17.99
C GLU A 51 -0.07 3.72 -18.76
N TYR A 52 1.06 3.56 -18.05
CA TYR A 52 2.38 3.51 -18.66
C TYR A 52 2.53 2.36 -19.67
N ASN A 53 2.00 1.18 -19.34
CA ASN A 53 2.07 0.02 -20.23
C ASN A 53 1.09 0.10 -21.42
N ASN A 54 0.10 0.97 -21.37
CA ASN A 54 -0.96 1.09 -22.39
C ASN A 54 -0.99 2.47 -23.06
N VAL A 55 0.13 3.20 -23.03
CA VAL A 55 0.29 4.45 -23.77
C VAL A 55 -0.05 4.24 -25.25
N GLY A 56 -0.89 5.11 -25.80
CA GLY A 56 -1.34 5.05 -27.19
C GLY A 56 -2.55 4.15 -27.44
N LYS A 57 -3.03 3.42 -26.42
CA LYS A 57 -4.20 2.52 -26.53
C LYS A 57 -5.42 3.03 -25.76
N ARG A 58 -5.25 4.04 -24.89
CA ARG A 58 -6.36 4.57 -24.10
C ARG A 58 -7.25 5.42 -24.99
N TYR A 59 -8.51 5.57 -24.56
CA TYR A 59 -9.48 6.42 -25.25
C TYR A 59 -8.95 7.85 -25.46
N GLU A 60 -8.22 8.35 -24.46
CA GLU A 60 -7.58 9.66 -24.44
C GLU A 60 -6.50 9.83 -25.53
N ASP A 61 -5.87 8.74 -25.94
CA ASP A 61 -4.75 8.77 -26.88
C ASP A 61 -5.24 8.71 -28.36
N ILE A 62 -6.55 8.61 -28.60
CA ILE A 62 -7.14 8.52 -29.95
C ILE A 62 -7.30 9.92 -30.54
N SER A 63 -6.48 10.27 -31.53
CA SER A 63 -6.42 11.62 -32.11
C SER A 63 -7.64 12.04 -32.94
N VAL A 64 -8.34 11.10 -33.56
CA VAL A 64 -9.50 11.35 -34.46
C VAL A 64 -10.84 11.12 -33.77
N LEU A 65 -10.83 11.02 -32.45
CA LEU A 65 -12.01 10.72 -31.66
C LEU A 65 -13.07 11.83 -31.81
N GLY A 66 -14.30 11.45 -32.15
CA GLY A 66 -15.41 12.39 -32.36
C GLY A 66 -15.41 13.13 -33.71
N GLN A 67 -14.46 12.87 -34.60
CA GLN A 67 -14.41 13.49 -35.93
C GLN A 67 -15.24 12.76 -37.00
N ARG A 68 -15.91 11.64 -36.63
CA ARG A 68 -16.79 10.92 -37.56
C ARG A 68 -18.05 11.78 -37.81
N PRO A 69 -18.35 12.15 -39.07
CA PRO A 69 -19.63 12.77 -39.39
C PRO A 69 -20.76 11.81 -38.99
N ALA A 70 -21.80 12.33 -38.33
CA ALA A 70 -23.04 11.58 -38.18
C ALA A 70 -23.65 11.40 -39.57
N GLU A 71 -23.94 10.14 -39.91
CA GLU A 71 -24.60 9.76 -41.17
C GLU A 71 -26.03 10.30 -41.23
#